data_AF-D0KQZ4-F1
#
_entry.id   AF-D0KQZ4-F1
#
_cell.length_a   1.000
_cell.length_b   1.000
_cell.length_c   1.000
_cell.angle_alpha   90.00
_cell.angle_beta   90.00
_cell.angle_gamma   90.00
#
_symmetry.space_group_name_H-M   'P 1'
#
loop_
_entity.id
_entity.type
_entity.pdbx_description
1 polymer ?
#
loop_
_entity_poly.entity_id
_entity_poly.type
_entity_poly.pdbx_seq_one_letter_code
_entity_poly.pdbx_strand_id
1 'polypeptide(L)'
;MRVFIMAVEFNEKGVTIKIPTLSTSISFSKDQIEKVEEVVPPDEICRFARNSGVIFAGSTIDGKVMYFNVKKGERCLLLVLKDGRKVYIGT
;
A
#
# COMPACT_ATOMS: atom_id res chain seq x y z
N MET A 1 -1.80 20.41 12.18
CA MET A 1 -2.01 18.99 11.83
C MET A 1 -0.70 18.47 11.23
N ARG A 2 0.00 17.52 11.85
CA ARG A 2 1.21 16.94 11.25
C ARG A 2 0.79 15.97 10.16
N VAL A 3 1.12 16.26 8.91
CA VAL A 3 0.90 15.35 7.79
C VAL A 3 2.04 14.32 7.83
N PHE A 4 1.69 13.06 8.09
CA PHE A 4 2.63 11.95 8.07
C PHE A 4 2.62 11.36 6.66
N ILE A 5 3.60 11.75 5.83
CA ILE A 5 3.67 11.33 4.43
C ILE A 5 4.36 9.97 4.34
N MET A 6 3.66 8.94 3.87
CA MET A 6 4.32 7.67 3.54
C MET A 6 5.27 7.87 2.36
N ALA A 7 6.44 7.25 2.42
CA ALA A 7 7.39 7.26 1.32
C ALA A 7 7.51 5.86 0.71
N VAL A 8 7.46 5.79 -0.62
CA VAL A 8 7.68 4.56 -1.37
C VAL A 8 8.98 4.72 -2.14
N GLU A 9 9.93 3.82 -1.90
CA GLU A 9 11.22 3.81 -2.55
C GLU A 9 11.31 2.61 -3.49
N PHE A 10 11.59 2.90 -4.76
CA PHE A 10 11.90 1.91 -5.78
C PHE A 10 13.42 1.87 -5.97
N ASN A 11 14.01 0.67 -5.90
CA ASN A 11 15.42 0.47 -6.18
C ASN A 11 15.66 -0.92 -6.80
N GLU A 12 16.93 -1.25 -7.06
CA GLU A 12 17.31 -2.53 -7.66
C GLU A 12 16.88 -3.75 -6.85
N LYS A 13 16.74 -3.60 -5.52
CA LYS A 13 16.29 -4.67 -4.61
C LYS A 13 14.78 -4.86 -4.64
N GLY A 14 14.00 -3.85 -5.04
CA GLY A 14 12.54 -3.92 -5.14
C GLY A 14 11.86 -2.65 -4.64
N VAL A 15 10.79 -2.82 -3.85
CA VAL A 15 9.97 -1.72 -3.32
C VAL A 15 10.01 -1.71 -1.82
N THR A 16 10.28 -0.55 -1.23
CA THR A 16 10.23 -0.34 0.22
C THR A 16 9.22 0.74 0.58
N ILE A 17 8.29 0.39 1.46
CA ILE A 17 7.28 1.26 2.03
C ILE A 17 7.78 1.72 3.39
N LYS A 18 8.03 3.02 3.52
CA LYS A 18 8.40 3.66 4.78
C LYS A 18 7.14 4.22 5.42
N ILE A 19 6.77 3.61 6.54
CA ILE A 19 5.61 4.03 7.33
C ILE A 19 6.06 5.08 8.34
N PRO A 20 5.58 6.34 8.25
CA PRO A 20 5.94 7.37 9.21
C PRO A 20 5.56 6.93 10.63
N THR A 21 6.30 7.38 11.63
CA THR A 21 6.09 7.07 13.06
C THR A 21 6.37 5.63 13.49
N LEU A 22 6.59 4.70 12.56
CA LEU A 22 7.12 3.37 12.86
C LEU A 22 8.60 3.30 12.51
N SER A 23 9.38 2.60 13.33
CA SER A 23 10.78 2.27 13.03
C SER A 23 10.90 1.14 11.99
N THR A 24 9.77 0.61 11.52
CA THR A 24 9.69 -0.52 10.60
C THR A 24 9.28 -0.08 9.21
N SER A 25 9.98 -0.62 8.21
CA SER A 25 9.61 -0.53 6.80
C SER A 25 9.11 -1.88 6.30
N ILE A 26 8.28 -1.86 5.28
CA ILE A 26 7.81 -3.06 4.59
C ILE A 26 8.51 -3.12 3.23
N SER A 27 9.17 -4.24 2.93
CA SER A 27 9.92 -4.40 1.69
C SER A 27 9.43 -5.62 0.91
N PHE A 28 9.29 -5.44 -0.39
CA PHE A 28 9.02 -6.50 -1.36
C PHE A 28 10.20 -6.58 -2.31
N SER A 29 10.77 -7.78 -2.46
CA SER A 29 11.91 -7.95 -3.35
C SER A 29 11.47 -7.94 -4.81
N LYS A 30 12.35 -7.47 -5.71
CA LYS A 30 12.02 -7.32 -7.14
C LYS A 30 11.57 -8.64 -7.78
N ASP A 31 12.13 -9.76 -7.34
CA ASP A 31 11.75 -11.10 -7.79
C ASP A 31 10.35 -11.54 -7.35
N GLN A 32 9.77 -10.92 -6.32
CA GLN A 32 8.39 -11.15 -5.88
C GLN A 32 7.38 -10.32 -6.66
N ILE A 33 7.80 -9.21 -7.28
CA ILE A 33 6.92 -8.27 -7.95
C ILE A 33 6.70 -8.72 -9.39
N GLU A 34 5.44 -8.88 -9.75
CA GLU A 34 5.02 -9.16 -11.12
C GLU A 34 4.79 -7.85 -11.89
N LYS A 35 4.06 -6.91 -11.27
CA LYS A 35 3.68 -5.65 -11.90
C LYS A 35 3.52 -4.55 -10.87
N VAL A 36 3.82 -3.32 -11.29
CA VAL A 36 3.50 -2.09 -10.55
C VAL A 36 2.68 -1.19 -11.45
N GLU A 37 1.58 -0.66 -10.95
CA GLU A 37 0.72 0.27 -11.69
C GLU A 37 0.03 1.28 -10.80
N GLU A 38 -0.42 2.38 -11.39
CA GLU A 38 -1.19 3.42 -10.70
C GLU A 38 -2.69 3.17 -10.92
N VAL A 39 -3.44 3.03 -9.82
CA VAL A 39 -4.87 2.67 -9.86
C VAL A 39 -5.66 3.47 -8.84
N VAL A 40 -6.97 3.53 -9.03
CA VAL A 40 -7.90 3.90 -7.96
C VAL A 40 -8.19 2.64 -7.12
N PRO A 41 -8.06 2.71 -5.79
CA PRO A 41 -8.31 1.57 -4.92
C PRO A 41 -9.80 1.16 -4.99
N PRO A 42 -10.11 -0.14 -4.88
CA PRO A 42 -11.48 -0.62 -4.80
C PRO A 42 -12.26 0.02 -3.64
N ASP A 43 -13.51 0.38 -3.90
CA ASP A 43 -14.42 0.97 -2.91
C ASP A 43 -14.55 0.12 -1.64
N GLU A 44 -14.50 -1.21 -1.78
CA GLU A 44 -14.56 -2.17 -0.68
C GLU A 44 -13.42 -2.02 0.32
N ILE A 45 -12.19 -1.78 -0.18
CA ILE A 45 -11.03 -1.52 0.69
C ILE A 45 -11.26 -0.21 1.43
N CYS A 46 -11.74 0.82 0.73
CA CYS A 46 -11.98 2.14 1.32
C CYS A 46 -13.13 2.17 2.33
N ARG A 47 -14.07 1.21 2.31
CA ARG A 47 -15.14 1.10 3.33
C ARG A 47 -14.61 0.88 4.73
N PHE A 48 -13.39 0.35 4.89
CA PHE A 48 -12.76 0.14 6.19
C PHE A 48 -12.15 1.41 6.79
N ALA A 49 -12.01 2.50 6.02
CA ALA A 49 -11.49 3.78 6.50
C ALA A 49 -12.57 4.57 7.28
N ARG A 50 -12.72 4.29 8.59
CA ARG A 50 -13.82 4.86 9.40
C ARG A 50 -13.73 6.35 9.70
N ASN A 51 -12.54 6.97 9.73
CA ASN A 51 -12.38 8.40 10.04
C ASN A 51 -11.17 8.98 9.29
N SER A 52 -11.34 10.13 8.64
CA SER A 52 -10.31 10.93 7.92
C SER A 52 -9.72 10.36 6.61
N GLY A 53 -10.30 9.30 6.05
CA GLY A 53 -10.02 8.89 4.67
C GLY A 53 -8.67 8.21 4.46
N VAL A 54 -8.01 7.71 5.51
CA VAL A 54 -6.73 7.01 5.42
C VAL A 54 -6.82 5.68 6.16
N ILE A 55 -6.40 4.60 5.50
CA ILE A 55 -6.13 3.33 6.19
C ILE A 55 -4.62 3.19 6.38
N PHE A 56 -4.14 3.22 7.63
CA PHE A 56 -2.70 3.24 7.89
C PHE A 56 -1.99 1.95 7.45
N ALA A 57 -2.53 0.79 7.80
CA ALA A 57 -2.09 -0.52 7.33
C ALA A 57 -3.19 -1.57 7.58
N GLY A 58 -3.32 -2.57 6.71
CA GLY A 58 -4.18 -3.74 6.99
C GLY A 58 -4.14 -4.78 5.89
N SER A 59 -4.81 -5.91 6.13
CA SER A 59 -4.97 -6.98 5.15
C SER A 59 -6.36 -7.60 5.20
N THR A 60 -6.79 -8.19 4.09
CA THR A 60 -7.95 -9.09 4.08
C THR A 60 -7.68 -10.32 4.95
N ILE A 61 -8.75 -10.99 5.40
CA ILE A 61 -8.66 -12.20 6.25
C ILE A 61 -7.85 -13.31 5.57
N ASP A 62 -7.95 -13.42 4.24
CA ASP A 62 -7.19 -14.40 3.46
C ASP A 62 -5.75 -13.96 3.13
N GLY A 63 -5.32 -12.77 3.58
CA GLY A 63 -3.98 -12.23 3.36
C GLY A 63 -3.66 -11.86 1.91
N LYS A 64 -4.64 -11.92 0.98
CA LYS A 64 -4.41 -11.66 -0.44
C LYS A 64 -4.32 -10.19 -0.79
N VAL A 65 -4.93 -9.32 0.01
CA VAL A 65 -4.90 -7.89 -0.22
C VAL A 65 -4.29 -7.21 0.99
N MET A 66 -3.32 -6.34 0.75
CA MET A 66 -2.72 -5.46 1.73
C MET A 66 -2.94 -4.01 1.29
N TYR A 67 -3.14 -3.11 2.23
CA TYR A 67 -3.33 -1.69 1.93
C TYR A 67 -2.63 -0.79 2.95
N PHE A 68 -2.03 0.29 2.44
CA PHE A 68 -1.27 1.26 3.21
C PHE A 68 -1.62 2.67 2.73
N ASN A 69 -1.98 3.55 3.66
CA ASN A 69 -2.39 4.94 3.46
C ASN A 69 -3.37 5.20 2.30
N VAL A 70 -4.29 4.27 2.04
CA VAL A 70 -5.20 4.35 0.89
C VAL A 70 -6.38 5.28 1.19
N LYS A 71 -6.72 6.18 0.24
CA LYS A 71 -7.89 7.06 0.32
C LYS A 71 -8.90 6.79 -0.79
N LYS A 72 -10.19 6.95 -0.48
CA LYS A 72 -11.27 6.75 -1.47
C LYS A 72 -11.16 7.77 -2.60
N GLY A 73 -11.13 7.29 -3.84
CA GLY A 73 -11.12 8.12 -5.05
C GLY A 73 -9.78 8.78 -5.39
N GLU A 74 -8.78 8.68 -4.52
CA GLU A 74 -7.40 9.08 -4.84
C GLU A 74 -6.66 7.92 -5.51
N ARG A 75 -5.73 8.26 -6.40
CA ARG A 75 -4.87 7.25 -7.01
C ARG A 75 -3.84 6.75 -6.02
N CYS A 76 -3.45 5.49 -6.18
CA CYS A 76 -2.47 4.81 -5.36
C CYS A 76 -1.61 3.89 -6.24
N LEU A 77 -0.48 3.46 -5.71
CA LEU A 77 0.33 2.42 -6.34
C LEU A 77 -0.24 1.05 -5.98
N LEU A 78 -0.44 0.20 -6.98
CA LEU A 78 -0.74 -1.21 -6.84
C LEU A 78 0.49 -2.02 -7.21
N LEU A 79 0.98 -2.81 -6.27
CA LEU A 79 1.90 -3.90 -6.57
C LEU A 79 1.11 -5.20 -6.68
N VAL A 80 1.28 -5.88 -7.81
CA VAL A 80 0.85 -7.27 -7.99
C VAL A 80 2.07 -8.14 -7.74
N LEU A 81 1.99 -9.01 -6.74
CA LEU A 81 3.03 -9.98 -6.44
C LEU A 81 2.77 -11.27 -7.21
N LYS A 82 3.84 -12.01 -7.52
CA LYS A 82 3.77 -13.26 -8.30
C LYS A 82 2.96 -14.37 -7.61
N ASP A 83 2.76 -14.28 -6.30
CA ASP A 83 1.90 -15.18 -5.53
C ASP A 83 0.42 -14.78 -5.54
N GLY A 84 0.05 -13.77 -6.33
CA GLY A 84 -1.30 -13.27 -6.49
C GLY A 84 -1.73 -12.25 -5.43
N ARG A 85 -0.87 -11.92 -4.46
CA ARG A 85 -1.16 -10.84 -3.51
C ARG A 85 -1.16 -9.47 -4.19
N LYS A 86 -2.03 -8.58 -3.71
CA LYS A 86 -2.16 -7.20 -4.16
C LYS A 86 -1.85 -6.25 -3.01
N VAL A 87 -0.97 -5.29 -3.25
CA VAL A 87 -0.55 -4.31 -2.25
C VAL A 87 -0.88 -2.91 -2.76
N TYR A 88 -1.81 -2.24 -2.09
CA TYR A 88 -2.24 -0.86 -2.41
C TYR A 88 -1.51 0.13 -1.51
N ILE A 89 -0.92 1.17 -2.09
CA ILE A 89 -0.10 2.14 -1.36
C ILE A 89 -0.45 3.57 -1.79
N GLY A 90 -1.11 4.33 -0.91
CA GLY A 90 -1.33 5.76 -1.12
C GLY A 90 -0.12 6.59 -0.69
N THR A 91 0.28 7.54 -1.52
CA THR A 91 1.40 8.47 -1.26
C THR A 91 0.89 9.85 -0.93
#